data_AF-A0A529NRK8-F1
#
_entry.id   AF-A0A529NRK8-F1
#
_cell.length_a   1.000
_cell.length_b   1.000
_cell.length_c   1.000
_cell.angle_alpha   90.00
_cell.angle_beta   90.00
_cell.angle_gamma   90.00
#
_symmetry.space_group_name_H-M   'P 1'
#
loop_
_entity.id
_entity.type
_entity.pdbx_description
1 polymer ?
#
loop_
_entity_poly.entity_id
_entity_poly.type
_entity_poly.pdbx_seq_one_letter_code
_entity_poly.pdbx_strand_id
1 'polypeptide(L)'
;WAASPSGADFQAIVSALLQLKGEPATTDWLKAMKENFTAYKGNNTVMKAVNAGEIEGGVIYHYYYFGDQAKTGENSKNVALHYFKNQDPGAFVSISGGGVLASSKYPKEAQAFLKWVTGKGGQDVLKNGTSFEYAVGKGADSNPALVPLADLQAPKVDATTLNSKKVTDLM
;
A
#
# COMPACT_ATOMS: atom_id res chain seq x y z
N TRP A 1 17.72 6.57 0.61
CA TRP A 1 16.56 5.68 0.34
C TRP A 1 15.57 6.39 -0.58
N ALA A 2 14.68 5.67 -1.27
CA ALA A 2 13.77 6.22 -2.27
C ALA A 2 12.29 6.14 -1.89
N ALA A 3 11.49 7.05 -2.45
CA ALA A 3 10.03 7.01 -2.39
C ALA A 3 9.39 7.63 -3.64
N SER A 4 8.10 7.39 -3.82
CA SER A 4 7.26 8.02 -4.84
C SER A 4 6.24 8.99 -4.21
N PRO A 5 6.66 10.20 -3.77
CA PRO A 5 5.86 11.07 -2.91
C PRO A 5 4.62 11.66 -3.59
N SER A 6 4.60 11.74 -4.92
CA SER A 6 3.45 12.24 -5.68
C SER A 6 2.34 11.21 -5.88
N GLY A 7 2.57 9.95 -5.50
CA GLY A 7 1.58 8.87 -5.61
C GLY A 7 0.71 8.76 -4.36
N ALA A 8 -0.57 8.45 -4.56
CA ALA A 8 -1.53 8.21 -3.47
C ALA A 8 -1.04 7.12 -2.49
N ASP A 9 -0.28 6.14 -2.97
CA ASP A 9 0.30 5.08 -2.14
C ASP A 9 1.16 5.63 -1.00
N PHE A 10 2.11 6.50 -1.33
CA PHE A 10 3.02 7.07 -0.34
C PHE A 10 2.30 8.08 0.55
N GLN A 11 1.39 8.87 -0.01
CA GLN A 11 0.58 9.81 0.77
C GLN A 11 -0.31 9.11 1.80
N ALA A 12 -0.84 7.92 1.51
CA ALA A 12 -1.57 7.12 2.48
C ALA A 12 -0.69 6.66 3.65
N ILE A 13 0.57 6.29 3.39
CA ILE A 13 1.55 5.95 4.44
C ILE A 13 1.82 7.18 5.34
N VAL A 14 2.01 8.36 4.73
CA VAL A 14 2.19 9.62 5.49
C VAL A 14 0.93 9.94 6.29
N SER A 15 -0.26 9.67 5.76
CA SER A 15 -1.51 9.85 6.52
C SER A 15 -1.62 8.91 7.72
N ALA A 16 -1.15 7.67 7.58
CA ALA A 16 -1.11 6.72 8.70
C ALA A 16 -0.10 7.17 9.76
N LEU A 17 1.08 7.67 9.35
CA LEU A 17 2.05 8.28 10.25
C LEU A 17 1.44 9.47 11.01
N LEU A 18 0.72 10.34 10.30
CA LEU A 18 0.01 11.49 10.87
C LEU A 18 -1.00 11.06 11.94
N GLN A 19 -1.81 10.04 11.66
CA GLN A 19 -2.78 9.52 12.63
C GLN A 19 -2.10 8.89 13.85
N LEU A 20 -1.01 8.15 13.65
CA LEU A 20 -0.35 7.38 14.71
C LEU A 20 0.58 8.22 15.59
N LYS A 21 1.21 9.25 15.04
CA LYS A 21 2.27 10.04 15.71
C LYS A 21 1.94 11.51 15.87
N GLY A 22 0.86 11.98 15.25
CA GLY A 22 0.45 13.38 15.28
C GLY A 22 1.27 14.26 14.34
N GLU A 23 0.78 15.49 14.16
CA GLU A 23 1.34 16.46 13.21
C GLU A 23 2.78 16.88 13.50
N PRO A 24 3.21 17.16 14.76
CA PRO A 24 4.58 17.58 15.02
C PRO A 24 5.61 16.54 14.58
N ALA A 25 5.43 15.28 15.01
CA ALA A 25 6.33 14.19 14.66
C ALA A 25 6.33 13.88 13.16
N THR A 26 5.18 13.98 12.50
CA THR A 26 5.06 13.78 11.04
C THR A 26 5.77 14.89 10.28
N THR A 27 5.63 16.14 10.72
CA THR A 27 6.29 17.30 10.09
C THR A 27 7.81 17.18 10.20
N ASP A 28 8.32 16.81 11.38
CA ASP A 28 9.76 16.64 11.58
C ASP A 28 10.31 15.46 10.75
N TRP A 29 9.55 14.37 10.66
CA TRP A 29 9.90 13.24 9.79
C TRP A 29 9.92 13.64 8.30
N LEU A 30 8.94 14.42 7.82
CA LEU A 30 8.88 14.90 6.43
C LEU A 30 10.03 15.86 6.09
N LYS A 31 10.40 16.75 7.02
CA LYS A 31 11.60 17.60 6.87
C LYS A 31 12.87 16.75 6.76
N ALA A 32 13.03 15.76 7.64
CA ALA A 32 14.16 14.84 7.57
C ALA A 32 14.13 14.01 6.27
N MET A 33 12.96 13.57 5.81
CA MET A 33 12.81 12.89 4.53
C MET A 33 13.33 13.78 3.40
N LYS A 34 12.94 15.07 3.35
CA LYS A 34 13.33 16.01 2.28
C LYS A 34 14.85 16.07 2.05
N GLU A 35 15.63 15.97 3.12
CA GLU A 35 17.10 16.00 3.06
C GLU A 35 17.73 14.64 2.71
N ASN A 36 17.03 13.52 2.96
CA ASN A 36 17.63 12.18 2.95
C ASN A 36 17.12 11.23 1.86
N PHE A 37 16.02 11.57 1.18
CA PHE A 37 15.41 10.68 0.20
C PHE A 37 15.68 11.09 -1.25
N THR A 38 15.58 10.13 -2.16
CA THR A 38 15.57 10.37 -3.61
C THR A 38 14.18 10.10 -4.16
N ALA A 39 13.62 11.08 -4.86
CA ALA A 39 12.28 10.96 -5.46
C ALA A 39 12.32 10.20 -6.78
N TYR A 40 11.46 9.21 -6.91
CA TYR A 40 11.18 8.54 -8.19
C TYR A 40 9.68 8.63 -8.51
N LYS A 41 9.31 8.63 -9.79
CA LYS A 41 7.91 8.62 -10.20
C LYS A 41 7.41 7.18 -10.31
N GLY A 42 6.61 6.76 -9.33
CA GLY A 42 5.99 5.43 -9.26
C GLY A 42 6.82 4.40 -8.50
N ASN A 43 6.13 3.54 -7.74
CA ASN A 43 6.74 2.53 -6.88
C ASN A 43 7.50 1.44 -7.65
N ASN A 44 7.08 1.09 -8.87
CA ASN A 44 7.85 0.22 -9.76
C ASN A 44 9.23 0.81 -10.07
N THR A 45 9.32 2.12 -10.26
CA THR A 45 10.59 2.82 -10.53
C THR A 45 11.48 2.85 -9.30
N VAL A 46 10.90 3.06 -8.11
CA VAL A 46 11.61 2.92 -6.83
C VAL A 46 12.22 1.52 -6.71
N MET A 47 11.42 0.47 -6.94
CA MET A 47 11.90 -0.92 -6.86
C MET A 47 13.00 -1.21 -7.89
N LYS A 48 12.84 -0.74 -9.14
CA LYS A 48 13.85 -0.89 -10.21
C LYS A 48 15.18 -0.22 -9.83
N ALA A 49 15.13 0.98 -9.26
CA ALA A 49 16.33 1.70 -8.82
C ALA A 49 17.09 0.93 -7.72
N VAL A 50 16.35 0.38 -6.74
CA VAL A 50 16.94 -0.50 -5.71
C VAL A 50 17.54 -1.76 -6.36
N ASN A 51 16.81 -2.42 -7.24
CA ASN A 51 17.25 -3.61 -7.95
C ASN A 51 18.52 -3.39 -8.80
N ALA A 52 18.68 -2.18 -9.35
CA ALA A 52 19.83 -1.75 -10.13
C ALA A 52 21.03 -1.33 -9.27
N GLY A 53 20.85 -1.23 -7.94
CA GLY A 53 21.89 -0.77 -7.02
C GLY A 53 22.12 0.75 -7.04
N GLU A 54 21.21 1.53 -7.63
CA GLU A 54 21.29 3.00 -7.64
C GLU A 54 21.02 3.60 -6.27
N ILE A 55 20.19 2.92 -5.46
CA ILE A 55 19.83 3.34 -4.11
C ILE A 55 19.62 2.13 -3.19
N GLU A 56 19.99 2.24 -1.93
CA GLU A 56 20.04 1.11 -1.00
C GLU A 56 18.68 0.49 -0.66
N GLY A 57 17.59 1.26 -0.79
CA GLY A 57 16.25 0.81 -0.44
C GLY A 57 15.20 1.88 -0.71
N GLY A 58 13.92 1.51 -0.57
CA GLY A 58 12.81 2.44 -0.74
C GLY A 58 11.51 1.97 -0.10
N VAL A 59 10.59 2.92 0.10
CA VAL A 59 9.29 2.67 0.72
C VAL A 59 8.23 2.52 -0.38
N ILE A 60 7.69 1.30 -0.51
CA ILE A 60 6.68 0.90 -1.50
C ILE A 60 5.68 -0.08 -0.86
N TYR A 61 4.57 -0.38 -1.53
CA TYR A 61 3.75 -1.53 -1.15
C TYR A 61 4.31 -2.86 -1.65
N HIS A 62 3.96 -3.94 -0.94
CA HIS A 62 4.47 -5.29 -1.17
C HIS A 62 4.16 -5.85 -2.58
N TYR A 63 2.98 -5.57 -3.13
CA TYR A 63 2.48 -6.24 -4.32
C TYR A 63 3.28 -5.91 -5.60
N TYR A 64 4.04 -4.80 -5.62
CA TYR A 64 4.94 -4.48 -6.74
C TYR A 64 6.04 -5.54 -6.90
N TYR A 65 6.60 -6.03 -5.79
CA TYR A 65 7.61 -7.09 -5.80
C TYR A 65 7.04 -8.40 -6.34
N PHE A 66 5.92 -8.87 -5.76
CA PHE A 66 5.30 -10.12 -6.17
C PHE A 66 4.80 -10.09 -7.62
N GLY A 67 4.24 -8.96 -8.06
CA GLY A 67 3.77 -8.77 -9.43
C GLY A 67 4.89 -8.82 -10.47
N ASP A 68 6.11 -8.38 -10.14
CA ASP A 68 7.28 -8.52 -11.01
C ASP A 68 7.88 -9.93 -10.95
N GLN A 69 8.00 -10.51 -9.76
CA GLN A 69 8.48 -11.88 -9.54
C GLN A 69 7.63 -12.92 -10.29
N ALA A 70 6.31 -12.75 -10.32
CA ALA A 70 5.41 -13.65 -11.04
C ALA A 70 5.47 -13.50 -12.58
N LYS A 71 6.20 -12.51 -13.08
CA LYS A 71 6.47 -12.30 -14.52
C LYS A 71 7.86 -12.80 -14.86
N THR A 72 8.84 -11.90 -14.89
CA THR A 72 10.23 -12.20 -15.25
C THR A 72 11.19 -12.02 -14.08
N GLY A 73 10.76 -11.33 -13.02
CA GLY A 73 11.62 -10.94 -11.89
C GLY A 73 12.75 -9.97 -12.27
N GLU A 74 12.79 -9.46 -13.50
CA GLU A 74 13.92 -8.67 -14.01
C GLU A 74 14.16 -7.39 -13.19
N ASN A 75 13.09 -6.85 -12.59
CA ASN A 75 13.09 -5.61 -11.83
C ASN A 75 13.15 -5.82 -10.31
N SER A 76 13.23 -7.07 -9.85
CA SER A 76 13.16 -7.41 -8.42
C SER A 76 14.13 -8.52 -7.97
N LYS A 77 14.92 -9.09 -8.89
CA LYS A 77 15.89 -10.18 -8.62
C LYS A 77 16.93 -9.89 -7.53
N ASN A 78 17.27 -8.61 -7.32
CA ASN A 78 18.25 -8.16 -6.32
C ASN A 78 17.58 -7.43 -5.14
N VAL A 79 16.26 -7.59 -4.97
CA VAL A 79 15.48 -6.89 -3.94
C VAL A 79 14.93 -7.92 -2.95
N ALA A 80 14.90 -7.56 -1.68
CA ALA A 80 14.17 -8.28 -0.64
C ALA A 80 13.16 -7.34 0.03
N LEU A 81 12.03 -7.89 0.48
CA LEU A 81 11.04 -7.13 1.24
C LEU A 81 11.38 -7.13 2.73
N HIS A 82 11.41 -5.95 3.32
CA HIS A 82 11.45 -5.76 4.77
C HIS A 82 10.05 -5.40 5.28
N TYR A 83 9.55 -6.13 6.28
CA TYR A 83 8.31 -5.82 6.97
C TYR A 83 8.65 -5.29 8.38
N PHE A 84 8.32 -4.03 8.66
CA PHE A 84 8.67 -3.35 9.91
C PHE A 84 8.11 -4.03 11.17
N LYS A 85 6.88 -4.57 11.08
CA LYS A 85 6.14 -5.23 12.17
C LYS A 85 5.99 -4.33 13.41
N ASN A 86 5.71 -4.94 14.57
CA ASN A 86 5.70 -4.30 15.88
C ASN A 86 4.82 -3.05 15.99
N GLN A 87 3.72 -3.00 15.22
CA GLN A 87 2.82 -1.84 15.13
C GLN A 87 3.54 -0.52 14.79
N ASP A 88 4.69 -0.61 14.09
CA ASP A 88 5.38 0.54 13.57
C ASP A 88 4.53 1.24 12.48
N PRO A 89 4.57 2.58 12.32
CA PRO A 89 3.90 3.25 11.21
C PRO A 89 4.29 2.70 9.83
N GLY A 90 5.52 2.22 9.65
CA GLY A 90 5.98 1.55 8.42
C GLY A 90 5.36 0.16 8.20
N ALA A 91 4.73 -0.44 9.22
CA ALA A 91 3.95 -1.68 9.11
C ALA A 91 2.48 -1.43 8.73
N PHE A 92 2.12 -0.19 8.36
CA PHE A 92 0.77 0.17 7.92
C PHE A 92 0.29 -0.70 6.75
N VAL A 93 -0.93 -1.24 6.89
CA VAL A 93 -1.65 -1.93 5.83
C VAL A 93 -2.74 -1.00 5.30
N SER A 94 -2.54 -0.50 4.09
CA SER A 94 -3.52 0.34 3.40
C SER A 94 -4.71 -0.49 2.90
N ILE A 95 -5.90 0.11 2.93
CA ILE A 95 -7.15 -0.53 2.54
C ILE A 95 -7.66 0.10 1.24
N SER A 96 -7.71 -0.69 0.17
CA SER A 96 -8.37 -0.32 -1.07
C SER A 96 -9.89 -0.23 -0.86
N GLY A 97 -10.47 0.94 -1.10
CA GLY A 97 -11.90 1.20 -0.86
C GLY A 97 -12.78 1.10 -2.12
N GLY A 98 -14.04 0.73 -1.94
CA GLY A 98 -15.06 0.74 -2.98
C GLY A 98 -16.37 1.35 -2.47
N GLY A 99 -17.03 2.16 -3.30
CA GLY A 99 -18.30 2.82 -2.94
C GLY A 99 -19.19 3.05 -4.16
N VAL A 100 -20.51 2.95 -3.98
CA VAL A 100 -21.48 3.27 -5.03
C VAL A 100 -21.84 4.75 -4.95
N LEU A 101 -21.67 5.47 -6.05
CA LEU A 101 -22.09 6.87 -6.12
C LEU A 101 -23.62 6.98 -6.02
N ALA A 102 -24.08 7.92 -5.19
CA ALA A 102 -25.51 8.21 -5.04
C ALA A 102 -26.19 8.63 -6.36
N SER A 103 -25.42 9.18 -7.30
CA SER A 103 -25.87 9.61 -8.63
C SER A 103 -25.87 8.49 -9.68
N SER A 104 -25.58 7.23 -9.30
CA SER A 104 -25.53 6.12 -10.26
C SER A 104 -26.85 5.94 -11.00
N LYS A 105 -26.78 5.84 -12.33
CA LYS A 105 -27.93 5.47 -13.18
C LYS A 105 -28.25 3.97 -13.14
N TYR A 106 -27.35 3.16 -12.56
CA TYR A 106 -27.46 1.72 -12.41
C TYR A 106 -27.15 1.30 -10.96
N PRO A 107 -27.94 1.77 -9.98
CA PRO A 107 -27.61 1.59 -8.56
C PRO A 107 -27.67 0.12 -8.14
N LYS A 108 -28.58 -0.68 -8.71
CA LYS A 108 -28.72 -2.11 -8.38
C LYS A 108 -27.50 -2.91 -8.86
N GLU A 109 -27.07 -2.65 -10.09
CA GLU A 109 -25.92 -3.31 -10.72
C GLU A 109 -24.62 -2.89 -10.04
N ALA A 110 -24.47 -1.60 -9.69
CA ALA A 110 -23.31 -1.12 -8.95
C ALA A 110 -23.19 -1.74 -7.56
N GLN A 111 -24.32 -1.88 -6.84
CA GLN A 111 -24.35 -2.58 -5.56
C GLN A 111 -24.06 -4.08 -5.71
N ALA A 112 -24.60 -4.73 -6.75
CA ALA A 112 -24.30 -6.12 -7.06
C ALA A 112 -22.82 -6.34 -7.38
N PHE A 113 -22.19 -5.40 -8.09
CA PHE A 113 -20.76 -5.43 -8.39
C PHE A 113 -19.92 -5.34 -7.11
N LEU A 114 -20.15 -4.34 -6.23
CA LEU A 114 -19.41 -4.26 -4.96
C LEU A 114 -19.63 -5.48 -4.08
N LYS A 115 -20.86 -6.00 -4.02
CA LYS A 115 -21.17 -7.24 -3.30
C LYS A 115 -20.40 -8.44 -3.86
N TRP A 116 -20.22 -8.51 -5.18
CA TRP A 116 -19.47 -9.59 -5.80
C TRP A 116 -17.96 -9.46 -5.55
N VAL A 117 -17.41 -8.26 -5.72
CA VAL A 117 -15.97 -7.96 -5.49
C VAL A 117 -15.56 -8.28 -4.06
N THR A 118 -16.40 -7.93 -3.09
CA THR A 118 -16.15 -8.18 -1.66
C THR A 118 -16.64 -9.56 -1.20
N GLY A 119 -17.39 -10.27 -2.03
CA GLY A 119 -17.87 -11.63 -1.79
C GLY A 119 -16.86 -12.69 -2.22
N LYS A 120 -17.25 -13.97 -2.07
CA LYS A 120 -16.37 -15.12 -2.36
C LYS A 120 -15.73 -15.04 -3.75
N GLY A 121 -16.49 -14.70 -4.79
CA GLY A 121 -15.98 -14.64 -6.16
C GLY A 121 -14.82 -13.65 -6.33
N GLY A 122 -15.01 -12.38 -5.94
CA GLY A 122 -13.96 -11.37 -6.06
C GLY A 122 -12.77 -11.62 -5.15
N GLN A 123 -12.99 -12.13 -3.93
CA GLN A 123 -11.90 -12.46 -3.01
C GLN A 123 -11.10 -13.69 -3.48
N ASP A 124 -11.73 -14.67 -4.10
CA ASP A 124 -11.04 -15.80 -4.75
C ASP A 124 -10.18 -15.33 -5.93
N VAL A 125 -10.57 -14.25 -6.63
CA VAL A 125 -9.73 -13.62 -7.66
C VAL A 125 -8.47 -13.01 -7.05
N LEU A 126 -8.56 -12.34 -5.89
CA LEU A 126 -7.37 -11.82 -5.20
C LEU A 126 -6.44 -12.95 -4.73
N LYS A 127 -7.02 -14.03 -4.18
CA LYS A 127 -6.27 -15.21 -3.74
C LYS A 127 -5.45 -15.85 -4.87
N ASN A 128 -6.07 -16.05 -6.04
CA ASN A 128 -5.49 -16.85 -7.13
C ASN A 128 -4.90 -16.01 -8.27
N GLY A 129 -5.16 -14.71 -8.28
CA GLY A 129 -4.75 -13.80 -9.34
C GLY A 129 -3.32 -13.31 -9.20
N THR A 130 -2.96 -12.40 -10.10
CA THR A 130 -1.61 -11.83 -10.23
C THR A 130 -1.52 -10.38 -9.73
N SER A 131 -2.53 -9.89 -9.01
CA SER A 131 -2.45 -8.59 -8.34
C SER A 131 -1.60 -8.66 -7.08
N PHE A 132 -1.56 -9.83 -6.43
CA PHE A 132 -0.84 -10.06 -5.17
C PHE A 132 -1.22 -9.09 -4.06
N GLU A 133 -2.44 -8.56 -4.10
CA GLU A 133 -3.05 -7.82 -2.99
C GLU A 133 -3.73 -8.79 -2.01
N TYR A 134 -3.87 -8.37 -0.76
CA TYR A 134 -4.55 -9.16 0.27
C TYR A 134 -6.06 -9.21 0.06
N ALA A 135 -6.65 -10.39 0.24
CA ALA A 135 -8.09 -10.54 0.41
C ALA A 135 -8.53 -10.00 1.79
N VAL A 136 -9.69 -9.36 1.84
CA VAL A 136 -10.30 -8.73 3.03
C VAL A 136 -11.63 -9.35 3.44
N GLY A 137 -12.17 -10.27 2.64
CA GLY A 137 -13.43 -10.97 2.94
C GLY A 137 -13.33 -11.84 4.20
N LYS A 138 -14.43 -11.98 4.94
CA LYS A 138 -14.47 -12.83 6.14
C LYS A 138 -14.19 -14.30 5.76
N GLY A 139 -13.10 -14.85 6.30
CA GLY A 139 -12.66 -16.22 6.00
C GLY A 139 -12.09 -16.41 4.59
N ALA A 140 -11.76 -15.32 3.88
CA ALA A 140 -11.06 -15.40 2.61
C ALA A 140 -9.55 -15.46 2.84
N ASP A 141 -8.90 -16.48 2.31
CA ASP A 141 -7.44 -16.52 2.31
C ASP A 141 -6.88 -15.60 1.22
N SER A 142 -5.71 -15.03 1.49
CA SER A 142 -4.92 -14.34 0.46
C SER A 142 -4.04 -15.33 -0.31
N ASN A 143 -3.34 -14.85 -1.34
CA ASN A 143 -2.40 -15.66 -2.10
C ASN A 143 -1.32 -16.26 -1.16
N PRO A 144 -1.00 -17.56 -1.27
CA PRO A 144 -0.06 -18.24 -0.36
C PRO A 144 1.39 -17.75 -0.45
N ALA A 145 1.75 -16.99 -1.49
CA ALA A 145 3.06 -16.34 -1.58
C ALA A 145 3.21 -15.16 -0.60
N LEU A 146 2.10 -14.60 -0.12
CA LEU A 146 2.10 -13.42 0.76
C LEU A 146 2.31 -13.82 2.22
N VAL A 147 2.98 -12.94 2.98
CA VAL A 147 3.00 -13.04 4.45
C VAL A 147 1.56 -12.88 4.97
N PRO A 148 1.03 -13.79 5.80
CA PRO A 148 -0.33 -13.64 6.31
C PRO A 148 -0.53 -12.30 7.02
N LEU A 149 -1.70 -11.67 6.82
CA LEU A 149 -2.03 -10.37 7.45
C LEU A 149 -1.81 -10.37 8.97
N ALA A 150 -2.10 -11.49 9.65
CA ALA A 150 -1.90 -11.66 11.08
C ALA A 150 -0.43 -11.57 11.52
N ASP A 151 0.50 -11.95 10.63
CA ASP A 151 1.95 -11.99 10.93
C ASP A 151 2.65 -10.67 10.61
N LEU A 152 1.96 -9.73 9.96
CA LEU A 152 2.45 -8.38 9.66
C LEU A 152 2.53 -7.50 10.90
N GLN A 153 1.79 -7.81 11.96
CA GLN A 153 1.75 -7.03 13.20
C GLN A 153 1.49 -5.53 12.94
N ALA A 154 0.57 -5.24 12.02
CA ALA A 154 0.27 -3.87 11.58
C ALA A 154 -0.29 -3.00 12.72
N PRO A 155 -0.03 -1.68 12.72
CA PRO A 155 -0.66 -0.76 13.66
C PRO A 155 -2.15 -0.66 13.40
N LYS A 156 -2.91 -0.33 14.44
CA LYS A 156 -4.33 0.01 14.30
C LYS A 156 -4.46 1.43 13.74
N VAL A 157 -4.97 1.51 12.51
CA VAL A 157 -5.23 2.78 11.80
C VAL A 157 -6.70 2.77 11.38
N ASP A 158 -7.43 3.83 11.75
CA ASP A 158 -8.80 4.02 11.29
C ASP A 158 -8.79 4.68 9.90
N ALA A 159 -9.04 3.87 8.88
CA ALA A 159 -9.06 4.29 7.48
C ALA A 159 -10.04 5.44 7.20
N THR A 160 -11.08 5.62 8.02
CA THR A 160 -12.06 6.71 7.85
C THR A 160 -11.53 8.08 8.27
N THR A 161 -10.44 8.11 9.04
CA THR A 161 -9.85 9.34 9.59
C THR A 161 -8.56 9.76 8.89
N LEU A 162 -8.11 9.00 7.87
CA LEU A 162 -6.98 9.38 7.03
C LEU A 162 -7.30 10.67 6.26
N ASN A 163 -6.34 11.59 6.18
CA ASN A 163 -6.56 12.96 5.74
C ASN A 163 -5.60 13.35 4.62
N SER A 164 -5.99 13.05 3.39
CA SER A 164 -5.21 13.35 2.18
C SER A 164 -4.93 14.85 2.01
N LYS A 165 -5.89 15.71 2.39
CA LYS A 165 -5.70 17.16 2.32
C LYS A 165 -4.58 17.61 3.25
N LYS A 166 -4.64 17.21 4.53
CA LYS A 166 -3.62 17.60 5.51
C LYS A 166 -2.24 17.05 5.14
N VAL A 167 -2.16 15.82 4.62
CA VAL A 167 -0.91 15.26 4.10
C VAL A 167 -0.36 16.11 2.97
N THR A 168 -1.19 16.49 2.00
CA THR A 168 -0.77 17.36 0.90
C THR A 168 -0.28 18.73 1.39
N ASP A 169 -0.94 19.29 2.42
CA ASP A 169 -0.53 20.57 3.01
C ASP A 169 0.80 20.48 3.79
N LEU A 170 1.21 19.28 4.25
CA LEU A 170 2.45 19.04 5.01
C LEU A 170 3.66 18.64 4.14
N MET A 171 3.43 18.03 2.98
CA MET A 171 4.46 17.52 2.06
C MET A 171 4.95 18.58 1.08
#